data_AF-A0AAV9QDG1-F1
#
_entry.id   AF-A0AAV9QDG1-F1
#
_cell.length_a   1.000
_cell.length_b   1.000
_cell.length_c   1.000
_cell.angle_alpha   90.00
_cell.angle_beta   90.00
_cell.angle_gamma   90.00
#
_symmetry.space_group_name_H-M   'P 1'
#
loop_
_entity.id
_entity.type
_entity.pdbx_description
1 polymer ?
#
loop_
_entity_poly.entity_id
_entity_poly.type
_entity_poly.pdbx_seq_one_letter_code
_entity_poly.pdbx_strand_id
1 'polypeptide(L)'
;MHSHLHTKDNVGCEEIMNALDECHARGFLYKAVGGCNDIKREVNRCLSGQRLIKSKKNRETSLERRARIEAVWDKMDQGDYTALERFTKK
;
A
#
# COMPACT_ATOMS: atom_id res chain seq x y z
N MET A 1 1.73 -19.52 -2.86
CA MET A 1 1.77 -18.27 -3.64
C MET A 1 1.42 -17.14 -2.68
N HIS A 2 2.42 -16.41 -2.21
CA HIS A 2 2.25 -15.08 -1.63
C HIS A 2 2.25 -14.06 -2.79
N SER A 3 1.67 -12.88 -2.57
CA SER A 3 1.81 -11.76 -3.52
C SER A 3 3.30 -11.42 -3.72
N HIS A 4 3.65 -10.70 -4.79
CA HIS A 4 5.05 -10.33 -5.07
C HIS A 4 5.70 -9.69 -3.82
N LEU A 5 6.66 -10.41 -3.25
CA LEU A 5 7.30 -10.13 -1.96
C LEU A 5 8.12 -8.85 -2.01
N HIS A 6 8.82 -8.64 -3.13
CA HIS A 6 9.76 -7.55 -3.34
C HIS A 6 9.07 -6.28 -3.84
N THR A 7 8.12 -5.79 -3.07
CA THR A 7 7.67 -4.40 -3.23
C THR A 7 8.33 -3.57 -2.12
N LYS A 8 8.68 -2.32 -2.43
CA LYS A 8 9.23 -1.38 -1.44
C LYS A 8 8.33 -1.22 -0.21
N ASP A 9 7.04 -1.53 -0.36
CA ASP A 9 6.01 -1.42 0.67
C ASP A 9 5.99 -2.61 1.65
N ASN A 10 6.69 -3.72 1.36
CA ASN A 10 6.65 -4.96 2.15
C ASN A 10 7.98 -5.31 2.84
N VAL A 11 8.96 -4.39 2.84
CA VAL A 11 10.31 -4.63 3.41
C VAL A 11 10.23 -5.07 4.88
N GLY A 12 9.27 -4.55 5.65
CA GLY A 12 9.07 -4.93 7.05
C GLY A 12 8.52 -6.35 7.29
N CYS A 13 8.22 -7.12 6.25
CA CYS A 13 7.74 -8.50 6.36
C CYS A 13 8.78 -9.53 5.87
N GLU A 14 9.99 -9.11 5.52
CA GLU A 14 10.98 -9.98 4.85
C GLU A 14 11.33 -11.22 5.66
N GLU A 15 11.56 -11.07 6.97
CA GLU A 15 11.93 -12.19 7.85
C GLU A 15 10.88 -13.31 7.87
N ILE A 16 9.60 -12.96 8.06
CA ILE A 16 8.52 -13.96 8.11
C ILE A 16 8.23 -14.57 6.73
N MET A 17 8.52 -13.82 5.67
CA MET A 17 8.40 -14.31 4.30
C MET A 17 9.52 -15.31 3.98
N ASN A 18 10.76 -15.03 4.39
CA ASN A 18 11.87 -15.97 4.28
C ASN A 18 11.59 -17.26 5.07
N ALA A 19 11.01 -17.16 6.27
CA ALA A 19 10.60 -18.33 7.05
C ALA A 19 9.54 -19.18 6.32
N LEU A 20 8.63 -18.55 5.56
CA LEU A 20 7.65 -19.27 4.74
C LEU A 20 8.33 -19.98 3.56
N ASP A 21 9.32 -19.36 2.95
CA ASP A 21 10.09 -19.94 1.85
C ASP A 21 10.95 -21.12 2.31
N GLU A 22 11.60 -21.00 3.46
CA GLU A 22 12.29 -22.11 4.13
C GLU A 22 11.32 -23.27 4.44
N CYS A 23 10.11 -22.96 4.90
CA CYS A 23 9.09 -23.98 5.12
C CYS A 23 8.67 -24.69 3.82
N HIS A 24 8.50 -23.93 2.74
CA HIS A 24 8.20 -24.50 1.43
C HIS A 24 9.36 -25.35 0.87
N ALA A 25 10.62 -25.01 1.20
CA ALA A 25 11.80 -25.77 0.79
C ALA A 25 11.85 -27.19 1.38
N ARG A 26 11.06 -27.48 2.43
CA ARG A 26 10.91 -28.84 3.01
C ARG A 26 10.25 -29.84 2.08
N GLY A 27 9.61 -29.37 1.00
CA GLY A 27 9.06 -30.20 -0.06
C GLY A 27 7.59 -29.96 -0.33
N PHE A 28 7.18 -30.30 -1.56
CA PHE A 28 5.83 -30.04 -2.06
C PHE A 28 4.74 -30.73 -1.24
N LEU A 29 4.94 -31.99 -0.84
CA LEU A 29 3.94 -32.74 -0.06
C LEU A 29 3.69 -32.10 1.31
N TYR A 30 4.75 -31.68 2.01
CA TYR A 30 4.65 -31.01 3.31
C TYR A 30 3.84 -29.71 3.22
N LYS A 31 4.09 -28.93 2.16
CA LYS A 31 3.29 -27.75 1.83
C LYS A 31 1.84 -28.08 1.49
N ALA A 32 1.61 -29.12 0.69
CA ALA A 32 0.28 -29.50 0.21
C ALA A 32 -0.65 -29.96 1.34
N VAL A 33 -0.11 -30.68 2.34
CA VAL A 33 -0.87 -31.09 3.53
C VAL A 33 -1.03 -29.98 4.57
N GLY A 34 -0.49 -28.78 4.32
CA GLY A 34 -0.68 -27.62 5.18
C GLY A 34 0.34 -27.47 6.31
N GLY A 35 1.50 -28.16 6.24
CA GLY A 35 2.56 -28.10 7.27
C GLY A 35 3.22 -26.72 7.46
N CYS A 36 2.87 -25.73 6.62
CA CYS A 36 3.36 -24.34 6.69
C CYS A 36 2.24 -23.32 7.03
N ASN A 37 1.07 -23.77 7.46
CA ASN A 37 -0.10 -22.90 7.60
C ASN A 37 0.04 -21.84 8.72
N ASP A 38 0.75 -22.14 9.81
CA ASP A 38 1.03 -21.17 10.87
C ASP A 38 1.86 -20.00 10.37
N ILE A 39 3.00 -20.29 9.74
CA ILE A 39 3.89 -19.29 9.16
C ILE A 39 3.15 -18.47 8.09
N LYS A 40 2.32 -19.15 7.25
CA LYS A 40 1.47 -18.47 6.27
C LYS A 40 0.49 -17.49 6.92
N ARG A 41 -0.09 -17.81 8.08
CA ARG A 41 -0.98 -16.88 8.82
C ARG A 41 -0.21 -15.65 9.28
N GLU A 42 1.02 -15.81 9.73
CA GLU A 42 1.87 -14.70 10.17
C GLU A 42 2.27 -13.79 9.01
N VAL A 43 2.66 -14.36 7.86
CA VAL A 43 2.88 -13.58 6.62
C VAL A 43 1.63 -12.77 6.25
N ASN A 44 0.46 -13.40 6.27
CA ASN A 44 -0.79 -12.72 5.95
C ASN A 44 -1.09 -11.57 6.94
N ARG A 45 -0.83 -11.77 8.24
CA ARG A 45 -1.00 -10.73 9.26
C ARG A 45 -0.08 -9.55 8.99
N CYS A 46 1.20 -9.81 8.70
CA CYS A 46 2.17 -8.76 8.40
C CYS A 46 1.77 -7.94 7.16
N LEU A 47 1.51 -8.62 6.04
CA LEU A 47 1.13 -7.96 4.79
C LEU A 47 -0.20 -7.20 4.90
N SER A 48 -1.15 -7.69 5.69
CA SER A 48 -2.40 -6.97 5.96
C SER A 48 -2.14 -5.67 6.74
N GLY A 49 -1.21 -5.69 7.69
CA GLY A 49 -0.77 -4.49 8.40
C GLY A 49 -0.14 -3.45 7.46
N GLN A 50 0.76 -3.87 6.57
CA GLN A 50 1.37 -2.98 5.58
C GLN A 50 0.33 -2.35 4.64
N ARG A 51 -0.65 -3.15 4.18
CA ARG A 51 -1.77 -2.66 3.37
C ARG A 51 -2.59 -1.60 4.10
N LEU A 52 -2.84 -1.77 5.40
CA LEU A 52 -3.57 -0.79 6.20
C LEU A 52 -2.81 0.53 6.31
N ILE A 53 -1.50 0.49 6.56
CA ILE A 53 -0.64 1.68 6.63
C ILE A 53 -0.69 2.45 5.29
N LYS A 54 -0.53 1.73 4.18
CA LYS A 54 -0.62 2.33 2.84
C LYS A 54 -1.99 2.93 2.56
N SER A 55 -3.06 2.22 2.90
CA SER A 55 -4.44 2.70 2.75
C SER A 55 -4.66 4.00 3.53
N LYS A 56 -4.17 4.06 4.77
CA LYS A 56 -4.23 5.27 5.60
C LYS A 56 -3.51 6.45 4.95
N LYS A 57 -2.26 6.25 4.50
CA LYS A 57 -1.48 7.30 3.81
C LYS A 57 -2.15 7.78 2.53
N ASN A 58 -2.72 6.86 1.75
CA ASN A 58 -3.46 7.20 0.52
C ASN A 58 -4.71 8.03 0.84
N ARG A 59 -5.44 7.67 1.91
CA ARG A 59 -6.59 8.44 2.38
C ARG A 59 -6.19 9.85 2.81
N GLU A 60 -5.14 10.00 3.60
CA GLU A 60 -4.62 11.31 4.03
C GLU A 60 -4.21 12.18 2.83
N THR A 61 -3.46 11.61 1.90
CA THR A 61 -3.05 12.29 0.67
C THR A 61 -4.25 12.69 -0.19
N SER A 62 -5.27 11.84 -0.26
CA SER A 62 -6.50 12.13 -1.01
C SER A 62 -7.30 13.26 -0.37
N LEU A 63 -7.40 13.30 0.96
CA LEU A 63 -8.07 14.38 1.68
C LEU A 63 -7.33 15.72 1.49
N GLU A 64 -6.00 15.70 1.57
CA GLU A 64 -5.19 16.89 1.33
C GLU A 64 -5.36 17.41 -0.10
N ARG A 65 -5.32 16.52 -1.10
CA ARG A 65 -5.58 16.89 -2.50
C ARG A 65 -6.97 17.48 -2.69
N ARG A 66 -7.98 16.86 -2.07
CA ARG A 66 -9.36 17.35 -2.12
C ARG A 66 -9.49 18.75 -1.53
N ALA A 67 -8.93 18.99 -0.34
CA ALA A 67 -8.96 20.30 0.30
C ALA A 67 -8.25 21.37 -0.54
N ARG A 68 -7.12 21.02 -1.19
CA ARG A 68 -6.42 21.93 -2.13
C ARG A 68 -7.28 22.27 -3.34
N ILE A 69 -8.00 21.30 -3.89
CA ILE A 69 -8.88 21.52 -5.04
C ILE A 69 -10.07 22.38 -4.60
N GLU A 70 -10.75 22.04 -3.52
CA GLU A 70 -11.87 22.83 -2.97
C GLU A 70 -11.45 24.29 -2.74
N ALA A 71 -10.29 24.53 -2.13
CA ALA A 71 -9.78 25.90 -1.93
C ALA A 71 -9.47 26.66 -3.23
N VAL A 72 -9.12 25.96 -4.33
CA VAL A 72 -8.96 26.58 -5.66
C VAL A 72 -10.32 26.94 -6.24
N TRP A 73 -11.32 26.07 -6.10
CA TRP A 73 -12.68 26.30 -6.59
C TRP A 73 -13.33 27.48 -5.85
N ASP A 74 -13.20 27.55 -4.52
CA ASP A 74 -13.71 28.66 -3.72
C ASP A 74 -13.14 30.02 -4.16
N LYS A 75 -11.86 30.06 -4.53
CA LYS A 75 -11.22 31.27 -5.07
C LYS A 75 -11.77 31.66 -6.43
N MET A 76 -12.00 30.68 -7.30
CA MET A 76 -12.59 30.91 -8.62
C MET A 76 -14.03 31.41 -8.51
N ASP A 77 -14.81 30.91 -7.56
CA ASP A 77 -16.17 31.38 -7.27
C ASP A 77 -16.17 32.83 -6.73
N GLN A 78 -15.09 33.24 -6.07
CA GLN A 78 -14.85 34.63 -5.65
C GLN A 78 -14.26 35.52 -6.76
N GLY A 79 -14.08 34.99 -7.97
CA GLY A 79 -13.52 35.71 -9.12
C GLY A 79 -11.99 35.78 -9.17
N ASP A 80 -11.27 35.10 -8.26
CA ASP A 80 -9.82 34.93 -8.33
C ASP A 80 -9.45 33.74 -9.23
N TYR A 81 -9.11 34.04 -10.48
CA TYR A 81 -8.70 33.06 -11.49
C TYR A 81 -7.18 32.87 -11.60
N THR A 82 -6.39 33.40 -10.66
CA THR A 82 -4.90 33.33 -10.72
C THR A 82 -4.37 31.90 -10.82
N ALA A 83 -5.07 30.93 -10.23
CA ALA A 83 -4.72 29.51 -10.34
C ALA A 83 -4.82 29.00 -11.78
N LEU A 84 -5.86 29.37 -12.54
CA LEU A 84 -6.02 29.01 -13.95
C LEU A 84 -4.98 29.70 -14.83
N GLU A 85 -4.71 30.98 -14.57
CA GLU A 85 -3.72 31.74 -15.34
C GLU A 85 -2.31 31.14 -15.27
N ARG A 86 -1.94 30.51 -14.15
CA ARG A 86 -0.67 29.78 -14.03
C ARG A 86 -0.61 28.55 -14.93
N PHE A 87 -1.75 27.91 -15.23
CA PHE A 87 -1.80 26.76 -16.13
C PHE A 87 -1.81 27.17 -17.61
N THR A 88 -2.37 28.34 -17.93
CA THR A 88 -2.51 28.82 -19.32
C THR A 88 -1.31 29.62 -19.83
N LYS A 89 -0.49 30.21 -18.94
CA LYS A 89 0.76 30.92 -19.30
C LYS A 89 1.93 30.02 -19.71
N LYS A 90 1.67 28.88 -20.34
CA LYS A 90 2.71 27.97 -20.81
C LYS A 90 3.09 28.25 -22.25
#